data_AF-A0A6M4IVR4-F1
#
_entry.id   AF-A0A6M4IVR4-F1
#
_cell.length_a   1.000
_cell.length_b   1.000
_cell.length_c   1.000
_cell.angle_alpha   90.00
_cell.angle_beta   90.00
_cell.angle_gamma   90.00
#
_symmetry.space_group_name_H-M   'P 1'
#
loop_
_entity.id
_entity.type
_entity.pdbx_description
1 polymer ?
#
loop_
_entity_poly.entity_id
_entity_poly.type
_entity_poly.pdbx_seq_one_letter_code
_entity_poly.pdbx_strand_id
1 'polypeptide(L)'
;MILQVLKDVTRESHLALERLMPLLDADLAAAEYRRMVQKLFTYHKPLEAMLFSSPGFAEIGLDYAERAKTTRLANDLCALGVSADEVAQMHSCESLPPLADPSHVFGCLYVLEGATLGGQIVTRHLQASLGLTPETGASYFSGYGVRTGPQWKAFCALLTGYAARTGADTDIVDGANATYETLTAWMHVVDVEPTTASGTGSVVRSVLA
;
A
#
# COMPACT_ATOMS: atom_id res chain seq x y z
N MET A 1 -23.14 7.32 -12.64
CA MET A 1 -22.87 6.03 -11.97
C MET A 1 -21.66 6.22 -11.08
N ILE A 2 -21.71 5.78 -9.81
CA ILE A 2 -20.70 6.00 -8.77
C ILE A 2 -19.24 5.78 -9.21
N LEU A 3 -18.96 4.75 -10.02
CA LEU A 3 -17.60 4.46 -10.49
C LEU A 3 -16.98 5.60 -11.31
N GLN A 4 -17.79 6.29 -12.12
CA GLN A 4 -17.32 7.45 -12.89
C GLN A 4 -17.06 8.64 -11.97
N VAL A 5 -17.93 8.84 -10.96
CA VAL A 5 -17.74 9.88 -9.94
C VAL A 5 -16.43 9.65 -9.20
N LEU A 6 -16.21 8.44 -8.66
CA LEU A 6 -14.96 8.07 -7.99
C LEU A 6 -13.74 8.34 -8.87
N LYS A 7 -13.75 7.85 -10.12
CA LYS A 7 -12.64 8.09 -11.06
C LYS A 7 -12.35 9.56 -11.29
N ASP A 8 -13.39 10.39 -11.40
CA ASP A 8 -13.23 11.81 -11.67
C ASP A 8 -12.75 12.58 -10.44
N VAL A 9 -13.34 12.34 -9.26
CA VAL A 9 -13.01 13.06 -8.03
C VAL A 9 -11.66 12.63 -7.44
N THR A 10 -11.25 11.37 -7.62
CA THR A 10 -9.96 10.89 -7.11
C THR A 10 -8.81 11.02 -8.13
N ARG A 11 -9.05 11.60 -9.31
CA ARG A 11 -8.04 11.69 -10.38
C ARG A 11 -6.76 12.41 -9.94
N GLU A 12 -6.90 13.60 -9.35
CA GLU A 12 -5.75 14.38 -8.93
C GLU A 12 -4.98 13.68 -7.80
N SER A 13 -5.69 13.08 -6.85
CA SER A 13 -5.10 12.33 -5.75
C SER A 13 -4.35 11.09 -6.25
N HIS A 14 -4.89 10.37 -7.24
CA HIS A 14 -4.20 9.28 -7.91
C HIS A 14 -2.90 9.75 -8.55
N LEU A 15 -2.94 10.82 -9.36
CA LEU A 15 -1.76 11.36 -10.03
C LEU A 15 -0.73 11.89 -9.02
N ALA A 16 -1.17 12.46 -7.89
CA ALA A 16 -0.29 12.91 -6.82
C ALA A 16 0.46 11.73 -6.18
N LEU A 17 -0.25 10.67 -5.84
CA LEU A 17 0.35 9.46 -5.29
C LEU A 17 1.31 8.78 -6.28
N GLU A 18 0.95 8.72 -7.56
CA GLU A 18 1.79 8.17 -8.62
C GLU A 18 3.14 8.90 -8.74
N ARG A 19 3.15 10.24 -8.60
CA ARG A 19 4.40 11.02 -8.58
C ARG A 19 5.32 10.72 -7.40
N LEU A 20 4.79 10.21 -6.29
CA LEU A 20 5.59 9.78 -5.13
C LEU A 20 6.17 8.38 -5.29
N MET A 21 5.72 7.65 -6.32
CA MET A 21 6.17 6.30 -6.64
C MET A 21 6.66 6.26 -8.08
N PRO A 22 7.85 6.81 -8.39
CA PRO A 22 8.44 6.84 -9.73
C PRO A 22 8.93 5.44 -10.17
N LEU A 23 8.04 4.44 -10.08
CA LEU A 23 8.30 3.02 -10.36
C LEU A 23 8.65 2.75 -11.82
N LEU A 24 8.38 3.72 -12.71
CA LEU A 24 8.66 3.65 -14.14
C LEU A 24 9.90 4.47 -14.54
N ASP A 25 10.60 5.07 -13.58
CA ASP A 25 11.85 5.76 -13.87
C ASP A 25 12.92 4.72 -14.21
N ALA A 26 13.68 4.99 -15.28
CA ALA A 26 14.70 4.06 -15.77
C ALA A 26 15.88 3.94 -14.78
N ASP A 27 16.17 5.00 -14.04
CA ASP A 27 17.31 5.11 -13.12
C ASP A 27 16.92 4.85 -11.65
N LEU A 28 15.71 4.32 -11.40
CA LEU A 28 15.24 4.01 -10.05
C LEU A 28 16.24 3.08 -9.33
N ALA A 29 16.79 3.51 -8.18
CA ALA A 29 17.74 2.70 -7.45
C ALA A 29 17.04 1.59 -6.64
N ALA A 30 17.68 0.43 -6.50
CA ALA A 30 17.16 -0.70 -5.71
C ALA A 30 16.87 -0.32 -4.24
N ALA A 31 17.67 0.58 -3.66
CA ALA A 31 17.45 1.08 -2.31
C ALA A 31 16.20 1.96 -2.19
N GLU A 32 15.92 2.78 -3.21
CA GLU A 32 14.71 3.62 -3.28
C GLU A 32 13.46 2.76 -3.47
N TYR A 33 13.54 1.77 -4.36
CA TYR A 33 12.48 0.77 -4.54
C TYR A 33 12.16 0.05 -3.22
N ARG A 34 13.18 -0.45 -2.53
CA ARG A 34 13.00 -1.11 -1.23
C ARG A 34 12.33 -0.19 -0.21
N ARG A 35 12.74 1.09 -0.13
CA ARG A 35 12.09 2.08 0.75
C ARG A 35 10.62 2.29 0.39
N MET A 36 10.26 2.32 -0.90
CA MET A 36 8.85 2.38 -1.31
C MET A 36 8.07 1.15 -0.87
N VAL A 37 8.62 -0.06 -1.04
CA VAL A 37 7.98 -1.30 -0.57
C VAL A 37 7.84 -1.30 0.97
N GLN A 38 8.82 -0.77 1.70
CA GLN A 38 8.73 -0.61 3.16
C GLN A 38 7.57 0.29 3.55
N LYS A 39 7.41 1.46 2.91
CA LYS A 39 6.28 2.36 3.17
C LYS A 39 4.93 1.75 2.85
N LEU A 40 4.83 1.05 1.72
CA LEU A 40 3.61 0.33 1.35
C LEU A 40 3.28 -0.74 2.39
N PHE A 41 4.28 -1.51 2.84
CA PHE A 41 4.10 -2.52 3.90
C PHE A 41 3.58 -1.90 5.20
N THR A 42 4.24 -0.83 5.67
CA THR A 42 3.92 -0.18 6.95
C THR A 42 2.60 0.58 6.92
N TYR A 43 2.08 0.92 5.75
CA TYR A 43 0.71 1.42 5.58
C TYR A 43 -0.33 0.30 5.49
N HIS A 44 -0.09 -0.71 4.64
CA HIS A 44 -1.04 -1.80 4.39
C HIS A 44 -1.25 -2.68 5.62
N LYS A 45 -0.20 -2.99 6.39
CA LYS A 45 -0.28 -3.87 7.56
C LYS A 45 -1.35 -3.45 8.58
N PRO A 46 -1.32 -2.21 9.13
CA PRO A 46 -2.35 -1.79 10.08
C PRO A 46 -3.69 -1.49 9.39
N LEU A 47 -3.70 -1.05 8.12
CA LEU A 47 -4.93 -0.82 7.36
C LEU A 47 -5.73 -2.11 7.15
N GLU A 48 -5.07 -3.21 6.78
CA GLU A 48 -5.75 -4.51 6.60
C GLU A 48 -6.27 -5.06 7.93
N ALA A 49 -5.52 -4.91 9.02
CA ALA A 49 -6.02 -5.26 10.36
C ALA A 49 -7.27 -4.45 10.74
N MET A 50 -7.30 -3.16 10.39
CA MET A 50 -8.44 -2.28 10.60
C MET A 50 -9.64 -2.66 9.70
N LEU A 51 -9.41 -3.03 8.44
CA LEU A 51 -10.45 -3.51 7.52
C LEU A 51 -11.17 -4.72 8.13
N PHE A 52 -10.43 -5.74 8.58
CA PHE A 52 -11.02 -6.94 9.17
C PHE A 52 -11.79 -6.67 10.47
N SER A 53 -11.42 -5.60 11.19
CA SER A 53 -12.08 -5.21 12.45
C SER A 53 -13.19 -4.17 12.25
N SER A 54 -13.37 -3.65 11.02
CA SER A 54 -14.30 -2.56 10.73
C SER A 54 -15.76 -3.04 10.74
N PRO A 55 -16.71 -2.19 11.22
CA PRO A 55 -18.12 -2.51 11.18
C PRO A 55 -18.61 -2.77 9.75
N GLY A 56 -19.22 -3.94 9.55
CA GLY A 56 -19.84 -4.32 8.28
C GLY A 56 -18.85 -4.69 7.16
N PHE A 57 -17.56 -4.93 7.46
CA PHE A 57 -16.64 -5.55 6.49
C PHE A 57 -17.17 -6.89 5.94
N ALA A 58 -17.81 -7.69 6.80
CA ALA A 58 -18.45 -8.93 6.40
C ALA A 58 -19.61 -8.72 5.40
N GLU A 59 -20.28 -7.56 5.43
CA GLU A 59 -21.40 -7.21 4.55
C GLU A 59 -20.95 -6.82 3.14
N ILE A 60 -19.65 -6.51 2.96
CA ILE A 60 -19.06 -6.24 1.64
C ILE A 60 -19.17 -7.47 0.74
N GLY A 61 -19.13 -8.67 1.32
CA GLY A 61 -19.21 -9.93 0.57
C GLY A 61 -18.00 -10.18 -0.34
N LEU A 62 -16.87 -9.54 -0.04
CA LEU A 62 -15.62 -9.66 -0.77
C LEU A 62 -14.73 -10.71 -0.10
N ASP A 63 -14.33 -11.74 -0.84
CA ASP A 63 -13.24 -12.60 -0.39
C ASP A 63 -11.92 -11.80 -0.44
N TYR A 64 -11.44 -11.45 0.75
CA TYR A 64 -10.25 -10.62 0.91
C TYR A 64 -8.96 -11.43 1.06
N ALA A 65 -9.04 -12.75 1.25
CA ALA A 65 -7.84 -13.56 1.49
C ALA A 65 -6.85 -13.49 0.32
N GLU A 66 -7.34 -13.59 -0.92
CA GLU A 66 -6.51 -13.46 -2.13
C GLU A 66 -6.14 -12.00 -2.48
N ARG A 67 -6.78 -11.04 -1.82
CA ARG A 67 -6.60 -9.58 -2.01
C ARG A 67 -5.63 -8.97 -1.02
N ALA A 68 -5.36 -9.66 0.09
CA ALA A 68 -4.43 -9.21 1.11
C ALA A 68 -3.05 -8.89 0.52
N LYS A 69 -2.58 -7.68 0.77
CA LYS A 69 -1.33 -7.12 0.26
C LYS A 69 -0.20 -7.25 1.27
N THR A 70 -0.51 -7.29 2.57
CA THR A 70 0.50 -7.33 3.64
C THR A 70 1.48 -8.49 3.48
N THR A 71 0.98 -9.70 3.22
CA THR A 71 1.86 -10.88 3.05
C THR A 71 2.75 -10.76 1.82
N ARG A 72 2.25 -10.20 0.71
CA ARG A 72 3.05 -10.00 -0.51
C ARG A 72 4.15 -8.97 -0.29
N LEU A 73 3.81 -7.86 0.36
CA LEU A 73 4.78 -6.82 0.72
C LEU A 73 5.84 -7.34 1.69
N ALA A 74 5.46 -8.14 2.70
CA ALA A 74 6.42 -8.78 3.61
C ALA A 74 7.37 -9.73 2.85
N ASN A 75 6.84 -10.55 1.94
CA ASN A 75 7.65 -11.45 1.12
C ASN A 75 8.60 -10.67 0.19
N ASP A 76 8.11 -9.58 -0.40
CA ASP A 76 8.93 -8.71 -1.25
C ASP A 76 10.09 -8.10 -0.44
N LEU A 77 9.83 -7.60 0.77
CA LEU A 77 10.87 -7.07 1.65
C LEU A 77 11.93 -8.13 2.00
N CYS A 78 11.51 -9.34 2.31
CA CYS A 78 12.42 -10.46 2.57
C CYS A 78 13.28 -10.78 1.33
N ALA A 79 12.68 -10.81 0.14
CA ALA A 79 13.41 -11.03 -1.12
C ALA A 79 14.40 -9.89 -1.44
N LEU A 80 14.10 -8.67 -0.99
CA LEU A 80 14.97 -7.48 -1.10
C LEU A 80 16.03 -7.38 0.00
N GLY A 81 16.20 -8.43 0.82
CA GLY A 81 17.27 -8.55 1.81
C GLY A 81 16.96 -7.94 3.17
N VAL A 82 15.70 -7.62 3.48
CA VAL A 82 15.28 -7.24 4.84
C VAL A 82 14.97 -8.51 5.64
N SER A 83 15.51 -8.65 6.85
CA SER A 83 15.22 -9.83 7.66
C SER A 83 13.76 -9.86 8.14
N ALA A 84 13.25 -11.07 8.42
CA ALA A 84 11.90 -11.23 8.95
C ALA A 84 11.70 -10.48 10.29
N ASP A 85 12.73 -10.43 11.14
CA ASP A 85 12.70 -9.71 12.40
C ASP A 85 12.60 -8.20 12.18
N GLU A 86 13.37 -7.64 11.23
CA GLU A 86 13.26 -6.24 10.83
C GLU A 86 11.87 -5.91 10.30
N VAL A 87 11.31 -6.75 9.40
CA VAL A 87 9.94 -6.59 8.88
C VAL A 87 8.91 -6.61 10.01
N ALA A 88 9.05 -7.50 10.98
CA ALA A 88 8.12 -7.60 12.11
C ALA A 88 8.13 -6.35 13.00
N GLN A 89 9.28 -5.69 13.15
CA GLN A 89 9.51 -4.54 14.03
C GLN A 89 9.33 -3.17 13.36
N MET A 90 9.05 -3.11 12.05
CA MET A 90 8.88 -1.83 11.35
C MET A 90 7.75 -1.00 11.95
N HIS A 91 8.04 0.29 12.17
CA HIS A 91 7.05 1.26 12.62
C HIS A 91 5.96 1.42 11.54
N SER A 92 4.72 1.19 11.95
CA SER A 92 3.55 1.20 11.06
C SER A 92 2.89 2.57 11.05
N CYS A 93 2.18 2.88 9.98
CA CYS A 93 1.42 4.12 9.87
C CYS A 93 0.32 4.17 10.94
N GLU A 94 0.28 5.25 11.73
CA GLU A 94 -0.74 5.46 12.76
C GLU A 94 -1.93 6.29 12.24
N SER A 95 -1.74 7.04 11.15
CA SER A 95 -2.77 7.88 10.53
C SER A 95 -3.39 7.17 9.34
N LEU A 96 -4.51 6.48 9.58
CA LEU A 96 -5.23 5.67 8.61
C LEU A 96 -6.60 6.27 8.29
N PRO A 97 -7.20 5.96 7.12
CA PRO A 97 -8.52 6.48 6.78
C PRO A 97 -9.58 5.93 7.74
N PRO A 98 -10.62 6.71 8.09
CA PRO A 98 -11.70 6.20 8.91
C PRO A 98 -12.42 5.07 8.17
N LEU A 99 -12.56 3.91 8.82
CA LEU A 99 -13.36 2.78 8.34
C LEU A 99 -14.59 2.61 9.24
N ALA A 100 -15.38 3.68 9.34
CA ALA A 100 -16.48 3.77 10.31
C ALA A 100 -17.68 2.87 9.96
N ASP A 101 -17.89 2.62 8.67
CA ASP A 101 -19.04 1.89 8.14
C ASP A 101 -18.70 1.24 6.77
N PRO A 102 -19.61 0.43 6.19
CA PRO A 102 -19.38 -0.22 4.91
C PRO A 102 -19.11 0.74 3.75
N SER A 103 -19.66 1.95 3.74
CA SER A 103 -19.45 2.93 2.67
C SER A 103 -18.00 3.38 2.63
N HIS A 104 -17.45 3.73 3.80
CA HIS A 104 -16.04 4.11 3.94
C HIS A 104 -15.10 2.96 3.57
N VAL A 105 -15.46 1.73 3.93
CA VAL A 105 -14.74 0.51 3.53
C VAL A 105 -14.75 0.34 2.02
N PHE A 106 -15.88 0.50 1.34
CA PHE A 106 -15.94 0.45 -0.13
C PHE A 106 -15.07 1.53 -0.78
N GLY A 107 -15.05 2.75 -0.23
CA GLY A 107 -14.17 3.82 -0.67
C GLY A 107 -12.69 3.46 -0.55
N CYS A 108 -12.27 2.96 0.61
CA CYS A 108 -10.91 2.47 0.83
C CYS A 108 -10.53 1.33 -0.14
N LEU A 109 -11.37 0.31 -0.25
CA LEU A 109 -11.16 -0.82 -1.14
C LEU A 109 -11.09 -0.40 -2.61
N TYR A 110 -11.82 0.64 -3.03
CA TYR A 110 -11.71 1.17 -4.38
C TYR A 110 -10.30 1.63 -4.71
N VAL A 111 -9.63 2.31 -3.77
CA VAL A 111 -8.23 2.73 -3.92
C VAL A 111 -7.29 1.53 -3.96
N LEU A 112 -7.42 0.60 -3.00
CA LEU A 112 -6.52 -0.56 -2.88
C LEU A 112 -6.63 -1.55 -4.05
N GLU A 113 -7.86 -1.77 -4.55
CA GLU A 113 -8.11 -2.64 -5.70
C GLU A 113 -7.74 -1.95 -7.01
N GLY A 114 -8.00 -0.63 -7.12
CA GLY A 114 -7.63 0.17 -8.29
C GLY A 114 -6.13 0.18 -8.54
N ALA A 115 -5.33 0.24 -7.46
CA ALA A 115 -3.86 0.21 -7.53
C ALA A 115 -3.30 -1.06 -8.21
N THR A 116 -4.08 -2.14 -8.33
CA THR A 116 -3.63 -3.38 -9.00
C THR A 116 -3.63 -3.30 -10.52
N LEU A 117 -4.36 -2.36 -11.12
CA LEU A 117 -4.61 -2.30 -12.56
C LEU A 117 -3.36 -1.95 -13.38
N GLY A 118 -2.46 -1.13 -12.83
CA GLY A 118 -1.19 -0.76 -13.46
C GLY A 118 -0.10 -1.84 -13.34
N GLY A 119 -0.37 -2.90 -12.60
CA GLY A 119 0.65 -3.84 -12.14
C GLY A 119 1.48 -4.50 -13.24
N GLN A 120 0.86 -4.86 -14.36
CA GLN A 120 1.57 -5.51 -15.48
C GLN A 120 2.60 -4.60 -16.15
N ILE A 121 2.37 -3.29 -16.17
CA ILE A 121 3.34 -2.33 -16.72
C ILE A 121 4.49 -2.17 -15.73
N VAL A 122 4.16 -1.97 -14.45
CA VAL A 122 5.14 -1.82 -13.37
C VAL A 122 6.03 -3.05 -13.24
N THR A 123 5.48 -4.26 -13.17
CA THR A 123 6.27 -5.49 -13.05
C THR A 123 7.22 -5.69 -14.23
N ARG A 124 6.79 -5.41 -15.46
CA ARG A 124 7.68 -5.51 -16.64
C ARG A 124 8.82 -4.50 -16.57
N HIS A 125 8.53 -3.28 -16.13
CA HIS A 125 9.55 -2.25 -15.95
C HIS A 125 10.55 -2.65 -14.87
N LEU A 126 10.08 -3.04 -13.68
CA LEU A 126 10.93 -3.49 -12.56
C LEU A 126 11.81 -4.69 -12.94
N GLN A 127 11.29 -5.60 -13.79
CA GLN A 127 12.09 -6.69 -14.32
C GLN A 127 13.20 -6.19 -15.25
N ALA A 128 12.91 -5.22 -16.11
CA ALA A 128 13.88 -4.68 -17.05
C ALA A 128 14.93 -3.77 -16.39
N SER A 129 14.54 -2.94 -15.43
CA SER A 129 15.43 -1.96 -14.79
C SER A 129 16.18 -2.51 -13.57
N LEU A 130 15.53 -3.34 -12.75
CA LEU A 130 16.07 -3.85 -11.49
C LEU A 130 16.25 -5.37 -11.45
N GLY A 131 15.82 -6.10 -12.49
CA GLY A 131 15.89 -7.57 -12.51
C GLY A 131 14.88 -8.24 -11.56
N LEU A 132 13.87 -7.53 -11.08
CA LEU A 132 12.91 -8.01 -10.10
C LEU A 132 11.73 -8.73 -10.77
N THR A 133 11.35 -9.88 -10.23
CA THR A 133 10.16 -10.65 -10.63
C THR A 133 9.18 -10.74 -9.44
N PRO A 134 7.95 -11.24 -9.65
CA PRO A 134 7.03 -11.50 -8.55
C PRO A 134 7.60 -12.43 -7.46
N GLU A 135 8.59 -13.27 -7.79
CA GLU A 135 9.26 -14.18 -6.87
C GLU A 135 10.48 -13.56 -6.18
N THR A 136 11.01 -12.45 -6.70
CA THR A 136 12.27 -11.84 -6.24
C THR A 136 12.12 -10.40 -5.74
N GLY A 137 10.90 -9.97 -5.40
CA GLY A 137 10.67 -8.67 -4.76
C GLY A 137 9.64 -7.76 -5.42
N ALA A 138 8.86 -8.24 -6.40
CA ALA A 138 7.81 -7.48 -7.08
C ALA A 138 6.41 -8.14 -7.04
N SER A 139 6.15 -9.01 -6.05
CA SER A 139 4.89 -9.73 -5.87
C SER A 139 3.70 -8.79 -5.71
N TYR A 140 3.85 -7.74 -4.91
CA TYR A 140 2.80 -6.74 -4.66
C TYR A 140 2.30 -6.11 -5.96
N PHE A 141 3.23 -5.64 -6.81
CA PHE A 141 2.91 -4.96 -8.06
C PHE A 141 2.38 -5.92 -9.13
N SER A 142 2.56 -7.23 -9.00
CA SER A 142 2.00 -8.20 -9.95
C SER A 142 0.46 -8.29 -9.93
N GLY A 143 -0.19 -7.70 -8.91
CA GLY A 143 -1.64 -7.73 -8.74
C GLY A 143 -2.15 -9.16 -8.62
N TYR A 144 -3.20 -9.52 -9.36
CA TYR A 144 -3.72 -10.89 -9.41
C TYR A 144 -3.30 -11.62 -10.69
N GLY A 145 -2.20 -11.18 -11.32
CA GLY A 145 -1.77 -11.66 -12.63
C GLY A 145 -2.86 -11.51 -13.68
N VAL A 146 -3.17 -12.59 -14.40
CA VAL A 146 -4.25 -12.62 -15.40
C VAL A 146 -5.64 -12.39 -14.80
N ARG A 147 -5.80 -12.56 -13.47
CA ARG A 147 -7.08 -12.35 -12.77
C ARG A 147 -7.31 -10.90 -12.35
N THR A 148 -6.35 -9.98 -12.58
CA THR A 148 -6.49 -8.56 -12.18
C THR A 148 -7.76 -7.91 -12.71
N GLY A 149 -7.98 -7.98 -14.02
CA GLY A 149 -9.19 -7.43 -14.65
C GLY A 149 -10.49 -8.06 -14.13
N PRO A 150 -10.61 -9.41 -14.10
CA PRO A 150 -11.78 -10.07 -13.50
C PRO A 150 -12.04 -9.69 -12.04
N GLN A 151 -11.02 -9.63 -11.18
CA GLN A 151 -11.17 -9.28 -9.77
C GLN A 151 -11.60 -7.83 -9.56
N TRP A 152 -11.08 -6.90 -10.38
CA TRP A 152 -11.51 -5.51 -10.40
C TRP A 152 -12.98 -5.38 -10.81
N LYS A 153 -13.39 -6.06 -11.89
CA LYS A 153 -14.79 -6.05 -12.35
C LYS A 153 -15.74 -6.60 -11.28
N ALA A 154 -15.36 -7.69 -10.61
CA ALA A 154 -16.15 -8.26 -9.53
C ALA A 154 -16.31 -7.28 -8.35
N PHE A 155 -15.22 -6.62 -7.95
CA PHE A 155 -15.26 -5.59 -6.92
C PHE A 155 -16.16 -4.40 -7.33
N CYS A 156 -16.00 -3.88 -8.56
CA CYS A 156 -16.84 -2.78 -9.07
C CYS A 156 -18.33 -3.11 -9.07
N ALA A 157 -18.69 -4.38 -9.35
CA ALA A 157 -20.08 -4.84 -9.32
C ALA A 157 -20.64 -4.82 -7.88
N LEU A 158 -19.86 -5.26 -6.89
CA LEU A 158 -20.24 -5.19 -5.47
C LEU A 158 -20.44 -3.73 -5.02
N LEU A 159 -19.47 -2.86 -5.29
CA LEU A 159 -19.54 -1.44 -4.94
C LEU A 159 -20.75 -0.76 -5.60
N THR A 160 -20.94 -0.95 -6.91
CA THR A 160 -22.06 -0.34 -7.64
C THR A 160 -23.40 -0.85 -7.12
N GLY A 161 -23.50 -2.15 -6.82
CA GLY A 161 -24.70 -2.75 -6.25
C GLY A 161 -25.00 -2.22 -4.85
N TYR A 162 -23.98 -2.03 -4.01
CA TYR A 162 -24.13 -1.43 -2.68
C TYR A 162 -24.63 0.02 -2.79
N ALA A 163 -23.92 0.85 -3.55
CA ALA A 163 -24.26 2.26 -3.79
C ALA A 163 -25.70 2.44 -4.29
N ALA A 164 -26.13 1.61 -5.24
CA ALA A 164 -27.51 1.66 -5.76
C ALA A 164 -28.58 1.30 -4.71
N ARG A 165 -28.25 0.47 -3.71
CA ARG A 165 -29.18 0.08 -2.64
C ARG A 165 -29.25 1.10 -1.51
N THR A 166 -28.13 1.74 -1.17
CA THR A 166 -28.03 2.60 0.02
C THR A 166 -28.07 4.09 -0.31
N GLY A 167 -27.70 4.48 -1.53
CA GLY A 167 -27.52 5.89 -1.91
C GLY A 167 -26.32 6.56 -1.24
N ALA A 168 -25.39 5.79 -0.66
CA ALA A 168 -24.26 6.30 0.11
C ALA A 168 -23.07 6.74 -0.76
N ASP A 169 -23.33 7.33 -1.94
CA ASP A 169 -22.30 7.75 -2.90
C ASP A 169 -21.29 8.72 -2.27
N THR A 170 -21.77 9.65 -1.43
CA THR A 170 -20.93 10.64 -0.72
C THR A 170 -19.93 9.95 0.21
N ASP A 171 -20.40 9.07 1.10
CA ASP A 171 -19.54 8.41 2.10
C ASP A 171 -18.52 7.47 1.43
N ILE A 172 -18.88 6.84 0.31
CA ILE A 172 -17.95 6.03 -0.50
C ILE A 172 -16.84 6.91 -1.09
N VAL A 173 -17.20 8.09 -1.62
CA VAL A 173 -16.23 9.06 -2.14
C VAL A 173 -15.32 9.57 -1.02
N ASP A 174 -15.89 9.88 0.14
CA ASP A 174 -15.14 10.36 1.31
C ASP A 174 -14.13 9.30 1.79
N GLY A 175 -14.54 8.02 1.86
CA GLY A 175 -13.62 6.92 2.18
C GLY A 175 -12.46 6.78 1.19
N ALA A 176 -12.73 6.94 -0.11
CA ALA A 176 -11.68 6.89 -1.14
C ALA A 176 -10.71 8.07 -1.03
N ASN A 177 -11.23 9.29 -0.85
CA ASN A 177 -10.42 10.49 -0.67
C ASN A 177 -9.54 10.41 0.58
N ALA A 178 -10.10 9.99 1.72
CA ALA A 178 -9.34 9.83 2.96
C ALA A 178 -8.23 8.77 2.83
N THR A 179 -8.46 7.72 2.05
CA THR A 179 -7.46 6.69 1.79
C THR A 179 -6.31 7.25 0.96
N TYR A 180 -6.61 8.01 -0.11
CA TYR A 180 -5.57 8.71 -0.85
C TYR A 180 -4.80 9.72 0.02
N GLU A 181 -5.50 10.51 0.83
CA GLU A 181 -4.90 11.52 1.70
C GLU A 181 -3.89 10.90 2.66
N THR A 182 -4.32 9.90 3.43
CA THR A 182 -3.48 9.23 4.43
C THR A 182 -2.32 8.46 3.81
N LEU A 183 -2.54 7.77 2.68
CA LEU A 183 -1.48 7.08 1.95
C LEU A 183 -0.45 8.07 1.39
N THR A 184 -0.92 9.17 0.77
CA THR A 184 -0.03 10.21 0.23
C THR A 184 0.78 10.87 1.35
N ALA A 185 0.15 11.19 2.47
CA ALA A 185 0.82 11.74 3.65
C ALA A 185 1.90 10.77 4.17
N TRP A 186 1.60 9.48 4.25
CA TRP A 186 2.57 8.46 4.67
C TRP A 186 3.75 8.35 3.69
N MET A 187 3.48 8.40 2.38
CA MET A 187 4.52 8.38 1.36
C MET A 187 5.45 9.59 1.42
N HIS A 188 5.01 10.72 2.00
CA HIS A 188 5.84 11.90 2.25
C HIS A 188 6.70 11.85 3.52
N VAL A 189 6.36 11.02 4.51
CA VAL A 189 7.14 10.92 5.75
C VAL A 189 8.58 10.54 5.43
N VAL A 190 9.56 11.36 5.81
CA VAL A 190 10.96 11.03 5.59
C VAL A 190 11.39 10.02 6.64
N ASP A 191 11.92 8.88 6.20
CA ASP A 191 12.46 7.87 7.10
C ASP A 191 13.65 8.49 7.86
N VAL A 192 13.54 8.59 9.18
CA VAL A 192 14.69 8.96 10.02
C VAL A 192 15.52 7.70 10.19
N GLU A 193 16.65 7.61 9.47
CA GLU A 193 17.59 6.50 9.72
C GLU A 193 18.02 6.54 11.18
N PRO A 194 17.95 5.41 11.91
CA PRO A 194 18.51 5.36 13.25
C PRO A 194 20.01 5.61 13.12
N THR A 195 20.49 6.70 13.71
CA THR A 195 21.92 6.99 13.83
C THR A 195 22.60 5.75 14.40
N THR A 196 23.29 4.99 13.56
CA THR A 196 24.12 3.87 14.03
C THR A 196 25.23 4.49 14.85
N ALA A 197 25.09 4.47 16.17
CA ALA A 197 26.17 4.77 17.09
C ALA A 197 27.20 3.63 17.00
N SER A 198 28.03 3.66 15.96
CA SER A 198 29.24 2.85 15.88
C SER A 198 30.28 3.47 16.83
N GLY A 199 30.44 2.86 17.99
CA GLY A 199 31.40 3.32 19.00
C GLY A 199 31.76 2.24 20.01
N THR A 200 32.13 1.04 19.56
CA THR A 200 32.85 0.07 20.40
C THR A 200 34.35 0.35 20.33
N GLY A 201 34.97 0.66 21.48
CA GLY A 201 36.44 0.74 21.57
C GLY A 201 36.93 1.36 22.87
N SER A 202 37.37 0.51 23.78
CA SER A 202 37.68 0.78 25.19
C SER A 202 39.17 1.10 25.47
N VAL A 203 39.43 1.60 26.70
CA VAL A 203 40.70 1.67 27.48
C VAL A 203 41.72 2.74 27.01
N VAL A 204 42.25 3.67 27.83
CA VAL A 204 43.25 3.50 28.93
C VAL A 204 43.48 4.82 29.71
N ARG A 205 43.51 4.71 31.06
CA ARG A 205 44.25 5.47 32.14
C ARG A 205 44.41 7.00 32.02
N SER A 206 43.89 7.79 32.97
CA SER A 206 44.44 8.15 34.31
C SER A 206 45.59 9.17 34.31
N VAL A 207 45.50 10.13 35.26
CA VAL A 207 46.56 10.81 36.04
C VAL A 207 46.71 12.35 35.85
N LEU A 208 46.39 13.08 36.95
CA LEU A 208 46.81 14.41 37.46
C LEU A 208 46.29 15.67 36.71
N ALA A 209 45.82 16.74 37.37
CA ALA A 209 46.01 17.24 38.74
C ALA A 209 44.72 17.87 39.31
#